data_AF-A0A7W9KQA2-F1
#
_entry.id   AF-A0A7W9KQA2-F1
#
_cell.length_a   1.000
_cell.length_b   1.000
_cell.length_c   1.000
_cell.angle_alpha   90.00
_cell.angle_beta   90.00
_cell.angle_gamma   90.00
#
_symmetry.space_group_name_H-M   'P 1'
#
loop_
_entity.id
_entity.type
_entity.pdbx_description
1 polymer ?
#
loop_
_entity_poly.entity_id
_entity_poly.type
_entity_poly.pdbx_seq_one_letter_code
_entity_poly.pdbx_strand_id
1 'polypeptide(L)'
;MSDPLTLAALGGVVAAEGIKFLYGQVAEVVKAWRTRRDERRKALEVPIVPTAALDAAPARTEVDAAVVDQHHAAMVELWARLAPYANGLQEVDVTDDELARTAGELRALLEAAYGQRFTFRGEHREPTGTLVTVTQAVGPVSGRVVGVRGDVGSGAAVEVRQEATEVTADGTVIGVDGRISG
;
A
#
# COMPACT_ATOMS: atom_id res chain seq x y z
N MET A 1 0.32 -14.71 5.77
CA MET A 1 -1.09 -14.62 6.20
C MET A 1 -1.64 -13.34 5.61
N SER A 2 -2.58 -13.42 4.68
CA SER A 2 -3.29 -12.25 4.15
C SER A 2 -4.08 -11.63 5.29
N ASP A 3 -3.86 -10.35 5.56
CA ASP A 3 -4.60 -9.63 6.59
C ASP A 3 -5.99 -9.31 6.01
N PRO A 4 -7.08 -9.94 6.49
CA PRO A 4 -8.39 -9.79 5.88
C PRO A 4 -8.83 -8.33 5.96
N LEU A 5 -9.41 -7.81 4.88
CA LEU A 5 -10.09 -6.53 4.93
C LEU A 5 -11.22 -6.66 5.95
N THR A 6 -11.13 -5.88 7.02
CA THR A 6 -12.15 -5.93 8.07
C THR A 6 -13.26 -4.95 7.70
N LEU A 7 -14.10 -5.31 6.72
CA LEU A 7 -15.23 -4.47 6.30
C LEU A 7 -16.14 -4.11 7.48
N ALA A 8 -16.32 -5.03 8.43
CA ALA A 8 -17.08 -4.82 9.66
C ALA A 8 -16.51 -3.69 10.56
N ALA A 9 -15.22 -3.39 10.46
CA ALA A 9 -14.59 -2.28 11.18
C ALA A 9 -14.75 -0.93 10.45
N LEU A 10 -15.16 -0.95 9.18
CA LEU A 10 -15.39 0.24 8.37
C LEU A 10 -16.82 0.74 8.54
N GLY A 11 -16.99 2.07 8.53
CA GLY A 11 -18.30 2.66 8.32
C GLY A 11 -18.80 2.34 6.90
N GLY A 12 -20.10 2.12 6.71
CA GLY A 12 -20.68 1.68 5.42
C GLY A 12 -20.29 2.56 4.21
N VAL A 13 -20.12 3.87 4.41
CA VAL A 13 -19.63 4.79 3.36
C VAL A 13 -18.19 4.47 2.95
N VAL A 14 -17.30 4.25 3.93
CA VAL A 14 -15.89 3.92 3.67
C VAL A 14 -15.78 2.54 3.02
N ALA A 15 -16.58 1.57 3.46
CA ALA A 15 -16.65 0.25 2.85
C ALA A 15 -17.04 0.33 1.36
N ALA A 16 -18.08 1.08 1.02
CA ALA A 16 -18.52 1.25 -0.35
C ALA A 16 -17.48 1.96 -1.23
N GLU A 17 -16.87 3.04 -0.73
CA GLU A 17 -15.80 3.75 -1.46
C GLU A 17 -14.53 2.90 -1.57
N GLY A 18 -14.23 2.06 -0.58
CA GLY A 18 -13.12 1.11 -0.62
C GLY A 18 -13.31 0.04 -1.69
N ILE A 19 -14.51 -0.54 -1.81
CA ILE A 19 -14.85 -1.49 -2.88
C ILE A 19 -14.73 -0.85 -4.26
N LYS A 20 -15.27 0.37 -4.44
CA LYS A 20 -15.12 1.11 -5.71
C LYS A 20 -13.65 1.36 -6.06
N PHE A 21 -12.83 1.73 -5.08
CA PHE A 21 -11.39 1.90 -5.27
C PHE A 21 -10.74 0.60 -5.73
N LEU A 22 -10.94 -0.52 -5.02
CA LEU A 22 -10.32 -1.80 -5.38
C LEU A 22 -10.74 -2.25 -6.78
N TYR A 23 -12.04 -2.13 -7.10
CA TYR A 23 -12.59 -2.44 -8.41
C TYR A 23 -11.98 -1.58 -9.52
N GLY A 24 -11.85 -0.27 -9.30
CA GLY A 24 -11.24 0.64 -10.26
C GLY A 24 -9.74 0.39 -10.43
N GLN A 25 -9.02 0.18 -9.32
CA GLN A 25 -7.57 0.04 -9.32
C GLN A 25 -7.13 -1.22 -10.06
N VAL A 26 -7.77 -2.36 -9.81
CA VAL A 26 -7.43 -3.60 -10.52
C VAL A 26 -7.77 -3.50 -12.01
N ALA A 27 -8.81 -2.76 -12.40
CA ALA A 27 -9.13 -2.54 -13.81
C ALA A 27 -7.99 -1.80 -14.54
N GLU A 28 -7.41 -0.76 -13.92
CA GLU A 28 -6.26 -0.05 -14.49
C GLU A 28 -5.00 -0.94 -14.52
N VAL A 29 -4.78 -1.78 -13.49
CA VAL A 29 -3.66 -2.76 -13.49
C VAL A 29 -3.79 -3.76 -14.64
N VAL A 30 -4.96 -4.38 -14.80
CA VAL A 30 -5.22 -5.37 -15.85
C VAL A 30 -5.11 -4.74 -17.25
N LYS A 31 -5.63 -3.52 -17.42
CA LYS A 31 -5.52 -2.76 -18.67
C LYS A 31 -4.07 -2.46 -19.02
N ALA A 32 -3.29 -1.92 -18.08
CA ALA A 32 -1.89 -1.60 -18.29
C ALA A 32 -1.04 -2.86 -18.56
N TRP A 33 -1.35 -3.97 -17.88
CA TRP A 33 -0.70 -5.26 -18.10
C TRP A 33 -0.92 -5.78 -19.54
N ARG A 34 -2.15 -5.66 -20.07
CA ARG A 34 -2.44 -6.03 -21.47
C ARG A 34 -1.60 -5.19 -22.44
N THR A 35 -1.62 -3.87 -22.28
CA THR A 35 -0.81 -2.95 -23.10
C THR A 35 0.68 -3.29 -23.01
N ARG A 36 1.21 -3.58 -21.81
CA ARG A 36 2.60 -3.99 -21.62
C ARG A 36 2.94 -5.25 -22.42
N ARG A 37 2.06 -6.26 -22.40
CA ARG A 37 2.28 -7.52 -23.14
C ARG A 37 2.26 -7.31 -24.65
N ASP A 38 1.32 -6.53 -25.14
CA ASP A 38 1.18 -6.26 -26.57
C ASP A 38 2.37 -5.46 -27.12
N GLU A 39 2.84 -4.48 -26.36
CA GLU A 39 3.93 -3.58 -26.75
C GLU A 39 5.33 -4.03 -26.26
N ARG A 40 5.42 -5.14 -25.51
CA ARG A 40 6.66 -5.68 -24.93
C ARG A 40 7.44 -4.66 -24.08
N ARG A 41 6.73 -3.86 -23.27
CA ARG A 41 7.34 -2.87 -22.37
C ARG A 41 8.00 -3.54 -21.16
N LYS A 42 9.08 -2.93 -20.65
CA LYS A 42 9.83 -3.42 -19.47
C LYS A 42 9.25 -2.99 -18.12
N ALA A 43 8.72 -1.77 -18.02
CA ALA A 43 8.10 -1.24 -16.79
C ALA A 43 6.57 -1.29 -16.88
N LEU A 44 5.90 -1.46 -15.73
CA LEU A 44 4.44 -1.43 -15.60
C LEU A 44 4.09 -0.30 -14.62
N GLU A 45 3.88 0.89 -15.15
CA GLU A 45 3.41 2.04 -14.37
C GLU A 45 1.90 2.12 -14.47
N VAL A 46 1.23 2.16 -13.31
CA VAL A 46 -0.22 2.21 -13.21
C VAL A 46 -0.60 3.28 -12.19
N PRO A 47 -1.27 4.36 -12.62
CA PRO A 47 -1.67 5.43 -11.71
C PRO A 47 -2.65 4.90 -10.65
N ILE A 48 -2.61 5.52 -9.47
CA ILE A 48 -3.58 5.25 -8.41
C ILE A 48 -4.88 5.95 -8.76
N VAL A 49 -5.98 5.20 -8.75
CA VAL A 49 -7.33 5.72 -8.91
C VAL A 49 -7.64 6.65 -7.74
N PRO A 50 -8.03 7.91 -7.98
CA PRO A 50 -8.36 8.84 -6.91
C PRO A 50 -9.44 8.28 -5.99
N THR A 51 -9.20 8.33 -4.68
CA THR A 51 -10.15 7.86 -3.67
C THR A 51 -9.98 8.63 -2.37
N ALA A 52 -11.10 8.82 -1.66
CA ALA A 52 -11.10 9.32 -0.29
C ALA A 52 -11.22 8.18 0.74
N ALA A 53 -11.26 6.92 0.31
CA ALA A 53 -11.41 5.77 1.20
C ALA A 53 -10.13 5.44 1.96
N LEU A 54 -8.96 5.78 1.39
CA LEU A 54 -7.66 5.50 1.99
C LEU A 54 -7.31 6.51 3.11
N ASP A 55 -6.55 6.05 4.08
CA ASP A 55 -6.09 6.85 5.22
C ASP A 55 -4.94 7.81 4.86
N ALA A 56 -4.17 7.51 3.81
CA ALA A 56 -3.16 8.37 3.22
C ALA A 56 -3.08 8.18 1.69
N ALA A 57 -2.33 9.06 1.01
CA ALA A 57 -2.08 8.92 -0.42
C ALA A 57 -0.99 7.87 -0.68
N PRO A 58 -1.19 6.88 -1.57
CA PRO A 58 -0.13 5.94 -1.92
C PRO A 58 1.00 6.60 -2.69
N ALA A 59 2.23 6.18 -2.44
CA ALA A 59 3.44 6.79 -2.98
C ALA A 59 3.91 6.13 -4.29
N ARG A 60 3.74 4.80 -4.41
CA ARG A 60 4.25 4.01 -5.55
C ARG A 60 3.18 3.86 -6.64
N THR A 61 3.58 4.09 -7.88
CA THR A 61 2.77 3.81 -9.09
C THR A 61 3.36 2.69 -9.95
N GLU A 62 4.60 2.28 -9.67
CA GLU A 62 5.23 1.13 -10.31
C GLU A 62 4.66 -0.17 -9.73
N VAL A 63 4.28 -1.08 -10.62
CA VAL A 63 3.69 -2.38 -10.30
C VAL A 63 4.66 -3.50 -10.71
N ASP A 64 4.86 -4.47 -9.83
CA ASP A 64 5.60 -5.68 -10.14
C ASP A 64 4.83 -6.54 -11.15
N ALA A 65 5.31 -6.50 -12.39
CA ALA A 65 4.71 -7.25 -13.49
C ALA A 65 4.74 -8.77 -13.26
N ALA A 66 5.71 -9.32 -12.52
CA ALA A 66 5.77 -10.75 -12.24
C ALA A 66 4.64 -11.19 -11.30
N VAL A 67 4.32 -10.36 -10.29
CA VAL A 67 3.17 -10.58 -9.41
C VAL A 67 1.87 -10.54 -10.21
N VAL A 68 1.71 -9.57 -11.12
CA VAL A 68 0.52 -9.47 -11.97
C VAL A 68 0.44 -10.65 -12.94
N ASP A 69 1.54 -11.05 -13.57
CA ASP A 69 1.60 -12.24 -14.46
C ASP A 69 1.15 -13.51 -13.73
N GLN A 70 1.63 -13.71 -12.50
CA GLN A 70 1.31 -14.87 -11.67
C GLN A 70 -0.16 -14.89 -11.23
N HIS A 71 -0.73 -13.72 -10.92
CA HIS A 71 -2.04 -13.62 -10.27
C HIS A 71 -3.16 -13.01 -11.15
N HIS A 72 -2.89 -12.75 -12.43
CA HIS A 72 -3.85 -12.09 -13.35
C HIS A 72 -5.23 -12.77 -13.36
N ALA A 73 -5.28 -14.10 -13.45
CA ALA A 73 -6.56 -14.82 -13.48
C ALA A 73 -7.38 -14.60 -12.21
N ALA A 74 -6.73 -14.66 -11.04
CA ALA A 74 -7.37 -14.41 -9.75
C ALA A 74 -7.81 -12.94 -9.61
N MET A 75 -6.98 -11.99 -10.05
CA MET A 75 -7.34 -10.57 -10.07
C MET A 75 -8.59 -10.30 -10.90
N VAL A 76 -8.71 -10.90 -12.09
CA VAL A 76 -9.89 -10.77 -12.96
C VAL A 76 -11.13 -11.41 -12.34
N GLU A 77 -10.98 -12.57 -11.70
CA GLU A 77 -12.10 -13.24 -11.02
C GLU A 77 -12.64 -12.40 -9.86
N LEU A 78 -11.75 -11.93 -8.97
CA LEU A 78 -12.11 -11.10 -7.83
C LEU A 78 -12.71 -9.75 -8.28
N TRP A 79 -12.16 -9.16 -9.35
CA TRP A 79 -12.70 -7.95 -9.96
C TRP A 79 -14.15 -8.14 -10.43
N ALA A 80 -14.44 -9.25 -11.11
CA ALA A 80 -15.79 -9.57 -11.58
C ALA A 80 -16.78 -9.77 -10.41
N ARG A 81 -16.33 -10.38 -9.30
CA ARG A 81 -17.15 -10.58 -8.10
C ARG A 81 -17.51 -9.26 -7.39
N LEU A 82 -16.64 -8.24 -7.46
CA LEU A 82 -16.93 -6.92 -6.88
C LEU A 82 -17.80 -6.02 -7.77
N ALA A 83 -18.00 -6.39 -9.04
CA ALA A 83 -18.70 -5.55 -10.01
C ALA A 83 -20.13 -5.16 -9.62
N PRO A 84 -20.99 -6.03 -9.05
CA PRO A 84 -22.35 -5.64 -8.65
C PRO A 84 -22.36 -4.52 -7.61
N TYR A 85 -21.45 -4.57 -6.65
CA TYR A 85 -21.33 -3.58 -5.57
C TYR A 85 -20.73 -2.26 -6.08
N ALA A 86 -19.64 -2.34 -6.85
CA ALA A 86 -18.97 -1.15 -7.39
C ALA A 86 -19.86 -0.35 -8.36
N ASN A 87 -20.73 -1.03 -9.10
CA ASN A 87 -21.67 -0.41 -10.05
C ASN A 87 -23.02 -0.05 -9.41
N GLY A 88 -23.20 -0.24 -8.10
CA GLY A 88 -24.43 0.12 -7.38
C GLY A 88 -25.64 -0.78 -7.70
N LEU A 89 -25.40 -1.99 -8.22
CA LEU A 89 -26.44 -2.99 -8.45
C LEU A 89 -26.78 -3.78 -7.17
N GLN A 90 -25.83 -3.85 -6.23
CA GLN A 90 -26.01 -4.41 -4.89
C GLN A 90 -25.46 -3.42 -3.86
N GLU A 91 -26.14 -3.31 -2.72
CA GLU A 91 -25.65 -2.53 -1.59
C GLU A 91 -24.51 -3.26 -0.89
N VAL A 92 -23.60 -2.48 -0.31
CA VAL A 92 -22.47 -3.01 0.46
C VAL A 92 -22.94 -3.33 1.87
N ASP A 93 -23.00 -4.60 2.19
CA ASP A 93 -23.24 -5.10 3.55
C ASP A 93 -21.90 -5.40 4.22
N VAL A 94 -21.60 -4.70 5.31
CA VAL A 94 -20.35 -4.88 6.08
C VAL A 94 -20.31 -6.18 6.88
N THR A 95 -21.44 -6.89 6.97
CA THR A 95 -21.57 -8.20 7.61
C THR A 95 -21.54 -9.37 6.61
N ASP A 96 -21.42 -9.07 5.31
CA ASP A 96 -21.22 -10.08 4.27
C ASP A 96 -19.77 -10.56 4.28
N ASP A 97 -19.55 -11.73 4.90
CA ASP A 97 -18.24 -12.36 5.03
C ASP A 97 -17.60 -12.67 3.67
N GLU A 98 -18.39 -13.02 2.65
CA GLU A 98 -17.87 -13.36 1.32
C GLU A 98 -17.43 -12.11 0.56
N LEU A 99 -18.17 -11.01 0.71
CA LEU A 99 -17.76 -9.70 0.20
C LEU A 99 -16.47 -9.23 0.89
N ALA A 100 -16.40 -9.33 2.22
CA ALA A 100 -15.22 -8.97 2.99
C ALA A 100 -13.99 -9.77 2.57
N ARG A 101 -14.15 -11.09 2.42
CA ARG A 101 -13.09 -11.99 1.94
C ARG A 101 -12.64 -11.62 0.52
N THR A 102 -13.57 -11.45 -0.40
CA THR A 102 -13.28 -11.10 -1.81
C THR A 102 -12.52 -9.77 -1.91
N ALA A 103 -12.98 -8.74 -1.21
CA ALA A 103 -12.33 -7.43 -1.20
C ALA A 103 -10.96 -7.48 -0.50
N GLY A 104 -10.81 -8.26 0.58
CA GLY A 104 -9.53 -8.47 1.26
C GLY A 104 -8.49 -9.18 0.41
N GLU A 105 -8.89 -10.24 -0.31
CA GLU A 105 -8.01 -10.95 -1.24
C GLU A 105 -7.55 -10.05 -2.39
N LEU A 106 -8.47 -9.27 -2.97
CA LEU A 106 -8.12 -8.34 -4.03
C LEU A 106 -7.18 -7.24 -3.54
N ARG A 107 -7.44 -6.68 -2.35
CA ARG A 107 -6.55 -5.71 -1.72
C ARG A 107 -5.16 -6.30 -1.52
N ALA A 108 -5.05 -7.52 -0.99
CA ALA A 108 -3.76 -8.17 -0.76
C ALA A 108 -2.97 -8.37 -2.06
N LEU A 109 -3.62 -8.75 -3.16
CA LEU A 109 -2.98 -8.89 -4.46
C LEU A 109 -2.49 -7.54 -5.01
N LEU A 110 -3.28 -6.47 -4.84
CA LEU A 110 -2.87 -5.13 -5.21
C LEU A 110 -1.69 -4.64 -4.35
N GLU A 111 -1.75 -4.82 -3.03
CA GLU A 111 -0.63 -4.47 -2.12
C GLU A 111 0.66 -5.22 -2.49
N ALA A 112 0.56 -6.51 -2.81
CA ALA A 112 1.69 -7.31 -3.28
C ALA A 112 2.26 -6.81 -4.61
N ALA A 113 1.38 -6.42 -5.55
CA ALA A 113 1.81 -5.92 -6.86
C ALA A 113 2.44 -4.52 -6.76
N TYR A 114 1.95 -3.63 -5.90
CA TYR A 114 2.52 -2.30 -5.70
C TYR A 114 3.70 -2.25 -4.71
N GLY A 115 3.86 -3.28 -3.88
CA GLY A 115 4.84 -3.30 -2.79
C GLY A 115 4.56 -2.23 -1.72
N GLN A 116 3.29 -1.88 -1.51
CA GLN A 116 2.86 -0.88 -0.53
C GLN A 116 1.49 -1.24 0.06
N ARG A 117 1.14 -0.68 1.23
CA ARG A 117 -0.17 -0.88 1.85
C ARG A 117 -1.25 -0.01 1.20
N PHE A 118 -2.48 -0.52 1.19
CA PHE A 118 -3.70 0.25 0.90
C PHE A 118 -4.62 0.14 2.10
N THR A 119 -4.47 1.05 3.05
CA THR A 119 -5.20 1.02 4.31
C THR A 119 -6.39 1.96 4.25
N PHE A 120 -7.57 1.45 4.56
CA PHE A 120 -8.79 2.24 4.54
C PHE A 120 -8.98 3.02 5.84
N ARG A 121 -9.66 4.18 5.76
CA ARG A 121 -9.94 5.01 6.92
C ARG A 121 -10.75 4.25 7.97
N GLY A 122 -10.24 4.22 9.20
CA GLY A 122 -10.86 3.51 10.31
C GLY A 122 -10.34 2.09 10.51
N GLU A 123 -9.48 1.57 9.62
CA GLU A 123 -8.75 0.33 9.90
C GLU A 123 -7.65 0.58 10.95
N HIS A 124 -7.40 -0.44 11.79
CA HIS A 124 -6.27 -0.48 12.71
C HIS A 124 -5.12 -1.29 12.11
N ARG A 125 -4.53 -0.76 11.03
CA ARG A 125 -3.43 -1.38 10.27
C ARG A 125 -2.31 -0.36 10.02
N GLU A 126 -1.16 -0.81 9.51
CA GLU A 126 -0.12 0.13 9.08
C GLU A 126 -0.67 1.10 8.02
N PRO A 127 -0.32 2.39 8.04
CA PRO A 127 -0.89 3.36 7.11
C PRO A 127 -0.61 3.05 5.63
N THR A 128 -1.45 3.58 4.74
CA THR A 128 -1.24 3.48 3.29
C THR A 128 0.15 3.96 2.88
N GLY A 129 0.75 3.23 1.94
CA GLY A 129 2.06 3.54 1.36
C GLY A 129 3.21 2.70 1.93
N THR A 130 4.42 3.24 1.91
CA THR A 130 5.64 2.50 2.30
C THR A 130 6.03 2.81 3.73
N LEU A 131 6.10 1.80 4.60
CA LEU A 131 6.68 1.95 5.95
C LEU A 131 8.17 1.56 5.92
N VAL A 132 9.04 2.49 6.28
CA VAL A 132 10.47 2.24 6.50
C VAL A 132 10.75 2.28 8.00
N THR A 133 10.97 1.11 8.60
CA THR A 133 11.37 0.99 10.01
C THR A 133 12.86 0.70 10.12
N VAL A 134 13.59 1.57 10.82
CA VAL A 134 15.01 1.40 11.13
C VAL A 134 15.17 1.30 12.64
N THR A 135 15.64 0.15 13.13
CA THR A 135 16.07 -0.02 14.53
C THR A 135 17.57 -0.24 14.57
N GLN A 136 18.29 0.61 15.30
CA GLN A 136 19.74 0.53 15.44
C GLN A 136 20.12 0.63 16.92
N ALA A 137 20.85 -0.36 17.41
CA ALA A 137 21.59 -0.28 18.67
C ALA A 137 23.08 -0.17 18.33
N VAL A 138 23.70 0.93 18.73
CA VAL A 138 25.10 1.26 18.43
C VAL A 138 25.86 1.51 19.73
N GLY A 139 27.13 1.09 19.75
CA GLY A 139 28.05 1.36 20.86
C GLY A 139 28.48 2.83 20.91
N PRO A 140 29.65 3.15 21.51
CA PRO A 140 30.17 4.51 21.52
C PRO A 140 30.33 5.09 20.12
N VAL A 141 29.74 6.26 19.88
CA VAL A 141 29.77 6.95 18.60
C VAL A 141 30.77 8.10 18.65
N SER A 142 31.85 7.98 17.87
CA SER A 142 32.85 9.04 17.64
C SER A 142 32.87 9.59 16.21
N GLY A 143 31.90 9.17 15.39
CA GLY A 143 31.71 9.62 14.03
C GLY A 143 30.23 9.84 13.74
N ARG A 144 29.79 9.62 12.49
CA ARG A 144 28.41 9.88 12.07
C ARG A 144 27.61 8.60 11.89
N VAL A 145 26.46 8.51 12.55
CA VAL A 145 25.44 7.48 12.35
C VAL A 145 24.20 8.15 11.75
N VAL A 146 23.66 7.57 10.68
CA VAL A 146 22.42 8.02 10.04
C VAL A 146 21.47 6.83 9.95
N GLY A 147 20.24 6.99 10.45
CA GLY A 147 19.22 5.93 10.42
C GLY A 147 18.69 5.74 9.01
N VAL A 148 18.19 6.82 8.41
CA VAL A 148 17.73 6.86 7.03
C VAL A 148 18.39 8.02 6.31
N ARG A 149 18.99 7.75 5.14
CA ARG A 149 19.48 8.80 4.23
C ARG A 149 18.72 8.71 2.91
N GLY A 150 18.04 9.78 2.54
CA GLY A 150 17.26 9.88 1.30
C GLY A 150 16.01 10.73 1.47
N ASP A 151 15.42 11.13 0.33
CA ASP A 151 14.16 11.86 0.32
C ASP A 151 12.98 10.91 0.57
N VAL A 152 12.15 11.27 1.54
CA VAL A 152 10.93 10.55 1.93
C VAL A 152 9.78 11.18 1.16
N GLY A 153 9.24 10.42 0.20
CA GLY A 153 8.10 10.84 -0.62
C GLY A 153 6.78 10.86 0.16
N SER A 154 5.79 11.59 -0.36
CA SER A 154 4.44 11.63 0.20
C SER A 154 3.84 10.23 0.26
N GLY A 155 3.29 9.83 1.42
CA GLY A 155 2.77 8.48 1.64
C GLY A 155 3.81 7.47 2.14
N ALA A 156 5.05 7.88 2.42
CA ALA A 156 5.98 7.04 3.16
C ALA A 156 5.92 7.38 4.65
N ALA A 157 5.71 6.36 5.49
CA ALA A 157 5.89 6.45 6.92
C ALA A 157 7.32 6.01 7.26
N VAL A 158 8.05 6.79 8.05
CA VAL A 158 9.41 6.46 8.47
C VAL A 158 9.47 6.43 9.98
N GLU A 159 9.82 5.29 10.54
CA GLU A 159 10.03 5.11 11.97
C GLU A 159 11.51 4.79 12.20
N VAL A 160 12.21 5.67 12.92
CA VAL A 160 13.63 5.48 13.27
C VAL A 160 13.76 5.39 14.78
N ARG A 161 14.19 4.23 15.26
CA ARG A 161 14.59 4.00 16.64
C ARG A 161 16.09 3.78 16.70
N GLN A 162 16.80 4.73 17.33
CA GLN A 162 18.25 4.68 17.51
C GLN A 162 18.59 4.71 18.99
N GLU A 163 19.40 3.78 19.43
CA GLU A 163 19.95 3.71 20.78
C GLU A 163 21.47 3.71 20.68
N ALA A 164 22.12 4.71 21.25
CA ALA A 164 23.57 4.82 21.33
C ALA A 164 24.00 4.77 22.79
N THR A 165 24.97 3.91 23.13
CA THR A 165 25.44 3.80 24.52
C THR A 165 26.17 5.05 24.99
N GLU A 166 26.90 5.70 24.08
CA GLU A 166 27.62 6.96 24.32
C GLU A 166 27.78 7.69 22.99
N VAL A 167 27.62 9.01 22.97
CA VAL A 167 27.96 9.85 21.81
C VAL A 167 29.03 10.82 22.27
N THR A 168 30.24 10.66 21.74
CA THR A 168 31.39 11.49 22.11
C THR A 168 31.29 12.90 21.50
N ALA A 169 32.20 13.82 21.87
CA ALA A 169 32.18 15.20 21.39
C ALA A 169 32.23 15.35 19.86
N ASP A 170 32.88 14.40 19.17
CA ASP A 170 32.97 14.36 17.70
C ASP A 170 31.87 13.49 17.05
N GLY A 171 31.02 12.87 17.88
CA GLY A 171 29.95 11.97 17.46
C GLY A 171 28.69 12.71 17.00
N THR A 172 27.96 12.12 16.05
CA THR A 172 26.65 12.61 15.62
C THR A 172 25.74 11.45 15.26
N VAL A 173 24.52 11.45 15.80
CA VAL A 173 23.46 10.49 15.46
C VAL A 173 22.30 11.25 14.82
N ILE A 174 21.90 10.84 13.62
CA ILE A 174 20.83 11.47 12.86
C ILE A 174 19.78 10.42 12.52
N GLY A 175 18.53 10.67 12.89
CA GLY A 175 17.42 9.78 12.56
C GLY A 175 17.17 9.73 11.06
N VAL A 176 16.84 10.87 10.48
CA VAL A 176 16.57 11.02 9.03
C VAL A 176 17.41 12.18 8.48
N ASP A 177 18.17 11.91 7.42
CA ASP A 177 18.98 12.87 6.67
C ASP A 177 18.47 12.95 5.22
N GLY A 178 17.54 13.86 4.97
CA GLY A 178 16.88 14.06 3.67
C GLY A 178 15.65 14.96 3.77
N ARG A 179 14.93 15.15 2.66
CA ARG A 179 13.66 15.91 2.65
C ARG A 179 12.48 14.99 2.97
N ILE A 180 11.55 15.50 3.78
CA ILE A 180 10.25 14.85 4.01
C ILE A 180 9.21 15.69 3.27
N SER A 181 8.59 15.10 2.24
CA SER A 181 7.51 15.73 1.49
C SER A 181 6.17 15.37 2.13
N GLY A 182 5.53 16.36 2.76
CA GLY A 182 4.19 16.25 3.34
C GLY A 182 3.09 16.64 2.35
#